data_AF-A0A8I0H8N9-F1
#
_entry.id   AF-A0A8I0H8N9-F1
#
_cell.length_a   1.000
_cell.length_b   1.000
_cell.length_c   1.000
_cell.angle_alpha   90.00
_cell.angle_beta   90.00
_cell.angle_gamma   90.00
#
_symmetry.space_group_name_H-M   'P 1'
#
loop_
_entity.id
_entity.type
_entity.pdbx_description
1 polymer ?
#
loop_
_entity_poly.entity_id
_entity_poly.type
_entity_poly.pdbx_seq_one_letter_code
_entity_poly.pdbx_strand_id
1 'polypeptide(L)' 'LHAAAQELGCNKVALGHHLDDAVETFYMNLWREGRIGCFSPVTYLDQRNITLIRPMIFATESEVKRAVYHAGLPIIKSR' A
#
# COMPACT_ATOMS: atom_id res chain seq x y z
N LEU A 1 4.06 8.40 10.53
CA LEU A 1 3.48 8.57 9.17
C LEU A 1 2.28 9.50 9.15
N HIS A 2 1.14 9.13 9.74
CA HIS A 2 -0.05 9.99 9.68
C HIS A 2 0.08 11.30 10.45
N ALA A 3 0.67 11.30 11.65
CA ALA A 3 0.92 12.53 12.42
C ALA A 3 1.85 13.50 11.65
N ALA A 4 2.99 12.99 11.17
CA ALA A 4 3.89 13.75 10.30
C ALA A 4 3.19 14.29 9.03
N ALA A 5 2.31 13.50 8.40
CA ALA A 5 1.54 13.96 7.24
C ALA A 5 0.59 15.12 7.61
N GLN A 6 -0.03 15.09 8.79
CA GLN A 6 -0.85 16.20 9.28
C GLN A 6 -0.01 17.45 9.59
N GLU A 7 1.12 17.27 10.27
CA GLU A 7 2.07 18.35 10.58
C GLU A 7 2.60 19.03 9.31
N LEU A 8 2.79 18.27 8.24
CA LEU A 8 3.21 18.76 6.93
C LEU A 8 2.05 19.29 6.06
N GLY A 9 0.82 19.31 6.57
CA GLY A 9 -0.37 19.77 5.83
C GLY A 9 -0.77 18.88 4.65
N CYS A 10 -0.33 17.61 4.62
CA CYS A 10 -0.68 16.67 3.58
C CYS A 10 -2.07 16.06 3.79
N ASN A 11 -2.86 16.00 2.72
CA ASN A 11 -4.21 15.40 2.73
C ASN A 11 -4.25 13.96 2.19
N LYS A 12 -3.13 13.45 1.66
CA LYS A 12 -3.00 12.08 1.14
C LYS A 12 -1.67 11.44 1.54
N VAL A 13 -1.70 10.13 1.75
CA VAL A 13 -0.51 9.32 2.01
C VAL A 13 -0.53 8.12 1.06
N ALA A 14 0.50 8.02 0.22
CA ALA A 14 0.68 6.88 -0.67
C ALA A 14 1.43 5.76 0.06
N LEU A 15 0.88 4.55 0.01
CA LEU A 15 1.49 3.35 0.57
C LEU A 15 1.93 2.43 -0.58
N GLY A 16 3.11 1.83 -0.43
CA GLY A 16 3.76 1.01 -1.46
C GLY A 16 3.20 -0.41 -1.62
N HIS A 17 1.99 -0.69 -1.16
CA HIS A 17 1.41 -2.03 -1.25
C HIS A 17 1.23 -2.45 -2.72
N HIS A 18 1.71 -3.65 -3.04
CA HIS A 18 1.56 -4.29 -4.35
C HIS A 18 0.53 -5.43 -4.31
N LEU A 19 0.26 -6.04 -5.46
CA LEU A 19 -0.76 -7.08 -5.62
C LEU A 19 -0.52 -8.27 -4.68
N ASP A 20 0.74 -8.69 -4.54
CA ASP A 20 1.10 -9.81 -3.67
C ASP A 20 0.71 -9.56 -2.20
N ASP A 21 0.82 -8.31 -1.70
CA ASP A 21 0.39 -7.94 -0.34
C ASP A 21 -1.14 -8.02 -0.19
N ALA A 22 -1.88 -7.65 -1.25
CA ALA A 22 -3.33 -7.75 -1.26
C ALA A 22 -3.78 -9.21 -1.24
N VAL A 23 -3.08 -10.09 -1.97
CA VAL A 23 -3.33 -11.53 -1.98
C VAL A 23 -3.00 -12.16 -0.63
N GLU A 24 -1.87 -11.80 -0.01
CA GLU A 24 -1.52 -12.27 1.33
C GLU A 24 -2.58 -11.86 2.35
N THR A 25 -3.03 -10.60 2.30
CA THR A 25 -4.07 -10.10 3.19
C THR A 25 -5.42 -10.77 2.95
N PHE A 26 -5.78 -11.02 1.69
CA PHE A 26 -6.97 -11.79 1.33
C PHE A 26 -6.97 -13.15 2.01
N TYR A 27 -5.86 -13.85 1.89
CA TYR A 27 -5.67 -15.16 2.49
C TYR A 27 -5.72 -15.13 4.01
N MET A 28 -5.06 -14.16 4.66
CA MET A 28 -5.15 -13.98 6.11
C MET A 28 -6.60 -13.77 6.56
N ASN A 29 -7.36 -12.91 5.89
CA ASN A 29 -8.76 -12.66 6.23
C ASN A 29 -9.64 -13.89 6.01
N LEU A 30 -9.40 -14.64 4.93
CA LEU A 30 -10.13 -15.86 4.63
C LEU A 30 -9.90 -16.94 5.69
N TRP A 31 -8.63 -17.20 6.06
CA TRP A 31 -8.31 -18.29 6.99
C TRP A 31 -8.57 -17.95 8.45
N ARG A 32 -8.33 -16.70 8.85
CA ARG A 32 -8.47 -16.31 10.26
C ARG A 32 -9.91 -15.99 10.64
N GLU A 33 -10.69 -15.47 9.68
CA GLU A 33 -11.99 -14.87 9.97
C GLU A 33 -13.12 -15.38 9.07
N GLY A 34 -12.81 -16.20 8.06
CA GLY A 34 -13.79 -16.65 7.07
C GLY A 34 -14.32 -15.52 6.18
N ARG A 35 -13.62 -14.38 6.12
CA ARG A 35 -14.07 -13.16 5.42
C ARG A 35 -13.38 -13.02 4.07
N ILE A 36 -14.18 -12.76 3.04
CA ILE A 36 -13.71 -12.39 1.71
C ILE A 36 -13.42 -10.88 1.73
N GLY A 37 -12.15 -10.50 1.82
CA GLY A 37 -11.74 -9.10 1.78
C GLY A 37 -10.22 -8.92 1.75
N CYS A 38 -9.75 -7.84 1.14
CA CYS A 38 -8.35 -7.44 1.11
C CYS A 38 -8.24 -5.90 1.17
N PHE A 39 -7.05 -5.36 0.88
CA PHE A 39 -6.87 -3.90 0.86
C PHE A 39 -7.71 -3.22 -0.23
N SER A 40 -8.39 -2.14 0.14
CA SER A 40 -8.98 -1.21 -0.83
C SER A 40 -7.89 -0.33 -1.48
N PRO A 41 -7.95 -0.01 -2.79
CA PRO A 41 -7.03 0.94 -3.42
C PRO A 41 -7.02 2.32 -2.76
N VAL A 42 -8.17 2.74 -2.21
CA VAL A 42 -8.35 4.02 -1.52
C VAL A 42 -9.04 3.78 -0.18
N THR A 43 -8.52 4.41 0.87
CA THR A 43 -9.13 4.37 2.21
C THR A 43 -9.10 5.76 2.81
N TYR A 44 -10.27 6.30 3.15
CA TYR A 44 -10.37 7.58 3.84
C TYR A 44 -10.28 7.38 5.36
N LEU A 45 -9.34 8.07 6.01
CA LEU A 45 -9.20 8.11 7.46
C LEU A 45 -9.88 9.37 8.00
N ASP A 46 -11.11 9.21 8.44
CA ASP A 46 -11.97 10.26 8.98
C ASP A 46 -11.35 10.99 10.17
N GLN A 47 -10.85 10.26 11.16
CA GLN A 47 -10.25 10.79 12.39
C GLN A 47 -9.03 11.68 12.13
N ARG A 48 -8.37 11.49 10.98
CA ARG A 48 -7.13 12.20 10.64
C ARG A 48 -7.25 13.09 9.41
N ASN A 49 -8.42 13.12 8.77
CA ASN A 49 -8.66 13.82 7.50
C ASN A 49 -7.58 13.51 6.43
N ILE A 50 -7.16 12.24 6.35
CA ILE A 50 -6.13 11.78 5.42
C ILE A 50 -6.71 10.70 4.51
N THR A 51 -6.45 10.81 3.21
CA THR A 51 -6.75 9.73 2.26
C THR A 51 -5.52 8.84 2.08
N LEU A 52 -5.63 7.56 2.41
CA LEU A 52 -4.63 6.57 2.01
C LEU A 52 -4.89 6.12 0.59
N ILE A 53 -3.84 6.10 -0.22
CA ILE A 53 -3.87 5.58 -1.59
C ILE A 53 -2.81 4.48 -1.74
N ARG A 54 -3.12 3.44 -2.51
CA ARG A 54 -2.22 2.32 -2.82
C ARG A 54 -2.06 2.22 -4.35
N PRO A 55 -1.19 3.03 -4.96
CA PRO A 55 -1.12 3.12 -6.42
C PRO A 55 -0.65 1.83 -7.10
N MET A 56 0.12 1.00 -6.39
CA MET A 56 0.71 -0.22 -6.93
C MET A 56 -0.13 -1.48 -6.65
N ILE A 57 -1.33 -1.34 -6.11
CA ILE A 57 -2.14 -2.48 -5.61
C ILE A 57 -2.50 -3.53 -6.69
N PHE A 58 -2.40 -3.17 -7.97
CA PHE A 58 -2.65 -4.05 -9.10
C PHE A 58 -1.38 -4.54 -9.80
N ALA A 59 -0.21 -4.02 -9.41
CA ALA A 59 1.08 -4.45 -9.94
C ALA A 59 1.64 -5.58 -9.08
N THR A 60 2.16 -6.63 -9.71
CA THR A 60 2.91 -7.68 -9.02
C THR A 60 4.26 -7.16 -8.52
N GLU A 61 4.82 -7.83 -7.51
CA GLU A 61 6.16 -7.50 -7.01
C GLU A 61 7.22 -7.55 -8.14
N SER A 62 7.07 -8.51 -9.07
CA SER A 62 7.94 -8.65 -10.24
C SER A 62 7.86 -7.45 -11.20
N GLU A 63 6.66 -6.91 -11.42
CA GLU A 63 6.47 -5.72 -12.25
C GLU A 63 7.08 -4.47 -11.60
N VAL A 64 6.89 -4.31 -10.28
CA VAL A 64 7.49 -3.21 -9.52
C VAL A 64 9.02 -3.29 -9.58
N LYS A 65 9.60 -4.48 -9.35
CA LYS A 65 11.05 -4.71 -9.47
C LYS A 65 11.56 -4.35 -10.87
N ARG A 66 10.89 -4.83 -11.91
CA ARG A 66 11.26 -4.53 -13.31
C ARG A 66 11.20 -3.03 -13.60
N ALA A 67 10.17 -2.33 -13.13
CA ALA A 67 10.05 -0.88 -13.29
C ALA A 67 11.19 -0.12 -12.60
N VAL A 68 11.56 -0.53 -11.38
CA VAL A 68 12.68 0.04 -10.63
C VAL A 68 14.00 -0.15 -11.37
N TYR A 69 14.26 -1.34 -11.92
CA TYR A 69 15.47 -1.59 -12.73
C TYR A 69 15.51 -0.73 -14.00
N HIS A 70 14.40 -0.63 -14.74
CA HIS A 70 14.35 0.20 -15.95
C HIS A 70 14.49 1.69 -15.66
N ALA A 71 13.95 2.16 -14.54
CA ALA A 71 14.04 3.56 -14.14
C ALA A 71 15.39 3.92 -13.46
N GLY A 72 16.25 2.92 -13.22
CA GLY A 72 17.54 3.14 -12.54
C GLY A 72 17.40 3.64 -11.11
N LEU A 73 16.30 3.29 -10.43
CA LEU A 73 16.01 3.78 -9.07
C LEU A 73 16.82 3.01 -8.01
N PRO A 74 17.30 3.68 -6.95
CA PRO A 74 18.04 3.02 -5.88
C PRO A 74 17.13 2.07 -5.08
N ILE A 75 17.59 0.83 -4.87
CA ILE A 75 16.88 -0.18 -4.09
C ILE A 75 17.43 -0.20 -2.66
N ILE A 76 16.54 0.07 -1.70
CA ILE A 76 16.85 -0.05 -0.27
C ILE A 76 16.08 -1.25 0.26
N LYS A 77 16.78 -2.23 0.84
CA LYS A 77 16.12 -3.35 1.51
C LYS A 77 15.45 -2.85 2.80
N SER A 78 14.20 -3.23 3.02
CA SER A 78 13.55 -3.01 4.31
C SER A 78 14.34 -3.75 5.40
N ARG A 79 14.57 -3.07 6.52
CA ARG A 79 15.10 -3.68 7.74
C ARG A 79 14.03 -4.47 8.47
#